data_AF-A0A915BZR8-F1
#
_entry.id   AF-A0A915BZR8-F1
#
_cell.length_a   1.000
_cell.length_b   1.000
_cell.length_c   1.000
_cell.angle_alpha   90.00
_cell.angle_beta   90.00
_cell.angle_gamma   90.00
#
_symmetry.space_group_name_H-M   'P 1'
#
loop_
_entity.id
_entity.type
_entity.pdbx_description
1 polymer ?
#
loop_
_entity_poly.entity_id
_entity_poly.type
_entity_poly.pdbx_seq_one_letter_code
_entity_poly.pdbx_strand_id
1 'polypeptide(L)'
;INCINVLRKQVIVGTFLGQMLFYSTVTGQLMVEVNAHVRQINAIAVAPESAYVMSASEDSVVRIWKLHTRKPDVYRVEWRHSEVLENMPLMGAQFTNGRGSAFVVAAYDYAKLFFYRIVKKPVSSTRD
;
A
#
# COMPACT_ATOMS: atom_id res chain seq x y z
N ILE A 1 0.85 -7.44 15.51
CA ILE A 1 1.57 -6.96 14.30
C ILE A 1 1.64 -8.15 13.36
N ASN A 2 1.09 -8.05 12.15
CA ASN A 2 1.08 -9.16 11.20
C ASN A 2 2.22 -9.00 10.16
N CYS A 3 2.42 -7.78 9.66
CA CYS A 3 3.53 -7.45 8.77
C CYS A 3 4.13 -6.07 9.10
N ILE A 4 5.37 -5.85 8.67
CA ILE A 4 6.12 -4.60 8.89
C ILE A 4 6.95 -4.26 7.65
N ASN A 5 7.07 -2.97 7.33
CA ASN A 5 7.98 -2.45 6.32
C ASN A 5 8.52 -1.09 6.74
N VAL A 6 9.57 -0.59 6.09
CA VAL A 6 10.19 0.70 6.39
C VAL A 6 10.31 1.52 5.11
N LEU A 7 9.86 2.78 5.19
CA LEU A 7 10.03 3.76 4.14
C LEU A 7 10.70 5.00 4.73
N ARG A 8 11.95 5.26 4.38
CA ARG A 8 12.73 6.41 4.89
C ARG A 8 12.80 6.41 6.43
N LYS A 9 12.14 7.38 7.09
CA LYS A 9 12.12 7.53 8.56
C LYS A 9 10.81 7.02 9.18
N GLN A 10 10.11 6.15 8.45
CA GLN A 10 8.79 5.65 8.82
C GLN A 10 8.82 4.13 8.90
N VAL A 11 8.42 3.57 10.04
CA VAL A 11 8.02 2.17 10.17
C VAL A 11 6.54 2.09 9.84
N ILE A 12 6.16 1.15 9.00
CA ILE A 12 4.79 0.90 8.58
C ILE A 12 4.41 -0.50 9.03
N VAL A 13 3.30 -0.61 9.75
CA VAL A 13 2.84 -1.85 10.37
C VAL A 13 1.45 -2.18 9.86
N GLY A 14 1.24 -3.43 9.45
CA GLY A 14 -0.08 -3.98 9.16
C GLY A 14 -0.56 -4.84 10.33
N THR A 15 -1.82 -4.67 10.73
CA THR A 15 -2.40 -5.39 11.86
C THR A 15 -3.38 -6.48 11.41
N PHE A 16 -3.70 -7.38 12.35
CA PHE A 16 -4.74 -8.40 12.18
C PHE A 16 -6.16 -7.80 12.04
N LEU A 17 -6.35 -6.57 12.51
CA LEU A 17 -7.64 -5.86 12.46
C LEU A 17 -7.78 -4.99 11.19
N GLY A 18 -6.85 -5.07 10.24
CA GLY A 18 -6.90 -4.29 9.01
C GLY A 18 -6.43 -2.84 9.16
N GLN A 19 -5.85 -2.48 10.30
CA GLN A 19 -5.23 -1.17 10.50
C GLN A 19 -3.82 -1.15 9.91
N MET A 20 -3.45 0.00 9.36
CA MET A 20 -2.09 0.33 8.97
C MET A 20 -1.59 1.47 9.85
N LEU A 21 -0.51 1.21 10.59
CA LEU A 21 0.06 2.13 11.57
C LEU A 21 1.42 2.65 11.06
N PHE A 22 1.67 3.93 11.26
CA PHE A 22 2.91 4.58 10.85
C PHE A 22 3.64 5.14 12.07
N TYR A 23 4.86 4.68 12.33
CA TYR A 23 5.70 5.13 13.44
C TYR A 23 6.95 5.85 12.93
N SER A 24 7.38 6.87 13.68
CA SER A 24 8.66 7.53 13.45
C SER A 24 9.80 6.59 13.82
N THR A 25 10.76 6.35 12.92
CA THR A 25 11.97 5.58 13.25
C THR A 25 12.90 6.34 14.20
N VAL A 26 12.70 7.65 14.36
CA VAL A 26 13.56 8.51 15.18
C VAL A 26 13.04 8.59 16.61
N THR A 27 11.73 8.77 16.78
CA THR A 27 11.12 8.98 18.11
C THR A 27 10.35 7.76 18.62
N GLY A 28 10.09 6.76 17.78
CA GLY A 28 9.24 5.61 18.12
C GLY A 28 7.76 5.95 18.28
N GLN A 29 7.35 7.20 18.03
CA GLN A 29 5.97 7.63 18.22
C GLN A 29 5.08 7.26 17.03
N LEU A 30 3.83 6.91 17.33
CA LEU A 30 2.77 6.74 16.33
C LEU A 30 2.47 8.11 15.70
N MET A 31 2.58 8.18 14.37
CA MET A 31 2.30 9.39 13.60
C MET A 31 0.88 9.37 13.04
N VAL A 32 0.47 8.25 12.47
CA VAL A 32 -0.85 8.07 11.82
C VAL A 32 -1.31 6.63 11.94
N GLU A 33 -2.62 6.47 12.11
CA GLU A 33 -3.34 5.22 11.98
C GLU A 33 -4.37 5.32 10.85
N VAL A 34 -4.47 4.27 10.03
CA VAL A 34 -5.42 4.18 8.93
C VAL A 34 -6.18 2.87 9.04
N ASN A 35 -7.52 2.92 9.05
CA ASN A 35 -8.36 1.74 8.86
C ASN A 35 -8.34 1.36 7.37
N ALA A 36 -7.30 0.62 6.99
CA ALA A 36 -6.98 0.36 5.61
C ALA A 36 -7.83 -0.77 5.03
N HIS A 37 -8.12 -1.82 5.80
CA HIS A 37 -8.81 -3.03 5.34
C HIS A 37 -9.85 -3.50 6.37
N VAL A 38 -10.81 -4.31 5.93
CA VAL A 38 -11.83 -4.90 6.83
C VAL A 38 -11.38 -6.24 7.44
N ARG A 39 -10.26 -6.78 6.95
CA ARG A 39 -9.58 -7.98 7.48
C ARG A 39 -8.09 -7.71 7.63
N GLN A 40 -7.35 -8.68 8.17
CA GLN A 40 -5.92 -8.60 8.40
C GLN A 40 -5.13 -8.14 7.16
N ILE A 41 -4.11 -7.31 7.39
CA ILE A 41 -3.15 -6.91 6.37
C ILE A 41 -2.02 -7.94 6.36
N ASN A 42 -1.91 -8.72 5.28
CA ASN A 42 -0.91 -9.78 5.14
C ASN A 42 0.41 -9.29 4.56
N ALA A 43 0.38 -8.24 3.75
CA ALA A 43 1.60 -7.67 3.19
C ALA A 43 1.55 -6.14 3.11
N ILE A 44 2.70 -5.52 3.38
CA ILE A 44 2.98 -4.12 3.11
C ILE A 44 4.21 -4.04 2.22
N ALA A 45 4.09 -3.31 1.11
CA ALA A 45 5.20 -3.01 0.22
C ALA A 45 5.36 -1.50 0.02
N VAL A 46 6.57 -1.07 -0.28
CA VAL A 46 6.89 0.36 -0.44
C VAL A 46 7.60 0.61 -1.77
N ALA A 47 7.32 1.75 -2.38
CA ALA A 47 8.02 2.25 -3.56
C ALA A 47 8.75 3.55 -3.16
N PRO A 48 10.06 3.50 -2.85
CA PRO A 48 10.77 4.60 -2.17
C PRO A 48 10.89 5.91 -2.97
N GLU A 49 11.02 5.84 -4.29
CA GLU A 49 11.18 7.02 -5.14
C GLU A 49 9.89 7.84 -5.18
N SER A 50 8.76 7.14 -5.32
CA SER A 50 7.44 7.74 -5.39
C SER A 50 6.75 7.84 -4.03
N ALA A 51 7.37 7.40 -2.93
CA ALA A 51 6.77 7.34 -1.61
C ALA A 51 5.36 6.70 -1.62
N TYR A 52 5.19 5.64 -2.42
CA TYR A 52 3.98 4.83 -2.38
C TYR A 52 4.12 3.73 -1.34
N VAL A 53 2.99 3.42 -0.72
CA VAL A 53 2.81 2.29 0.18
C VAL A 53 1.67 1.47 -0.39
N MET A 54 1.83 0.15 -0.39
CA MET A 54 0.81 -0.79 -0.81
C MET A 54 0.48 -1.69 0.37
N SER A 55 -0.80 -1.94 0.59
CA SER A 55 -1.31 -2.91 1.55
C SER A 55 -2.14 -3.96 0.82
N ALA A 56 -1.93 -5.23 1.12
CA ALA A 56 -2.69 -6.35 0.61
C ALA A 56 -3.25 -7.17 1.77
N SER A 57 -4.51 -7.56 1.66
CA SER A 57 -5.28 -8.13 2.77
C SER A 57 -6.06 -9.37 2.36
N GLU A 58 -6.41 -10.14 3.39
CA GLU A 58 -7.38 -11.23 3.29
C GLU A 58 -8.78 -10.74 2.84
N ASP A 59 -9.07 -9.43 2.92
CA ASP A 59 -10.29 -8.85 2.34
C ASP A 59 -10.32 -8.85 0.81
N SER A 60 -9.30 -9.44 0.17
CA SER A 60 -9.17 -9.56 -1.29
C SER A 60 -8.95 -8.23 -2.02
N VAL A 61 -8.53 -7.18 -1.29
CA VAL A 61 -8.25 -5.87 -1.84
C VAL A 61 -6.76 -5.53 -1.70
N VAL A 62 -6.18 -5.01 -2.77
CA VAL A 62 -4.92 -4.24 -2.72
C VAL A 62 -5.28 -2.77 -2.64
N ARG A 63 -4.67 -2.03 -1.70
CA ARG A 63 -4.79 -0.57 -1.64
C ARG A 63 -3.43 0.10 -1.82
N ILE A 64 -3.41 1.15 -2.62
CA ILE A 64 -2.23 1.99 -2.87
C ILE A 64 -2.43 3.35 -2.20
N TRP A 65 -1.41 3.75 -1.46
CA TRP A 65 -1.38 4.96 -0.66
C TRP A 65 -0.17 5.81 -1.06
N LYS A 66 -0.33 7.12 -1.05
CA LYS A 66 0.76 8.09 -1.19
C LYS A 66 1.10 8.66 0.18
N LEU A 67 2.36 8.58 0.56
CA LEU A 67 2.86 9.18 1.78
C LEU A 67 3.47 10.56 1.50
N HIS A 68 2.98 11.58 2.20
CA HIS A 68 3.50 12.95 2.15
C HIS A 68 4.19 13.31 3.47
N THR A 69 5.44 13.77 3.38
CA THR A 69 6.34 13.97 4.54
C THR A 69 7.09 15.30 4.51
N ARG A 70 6.73 16.24 3.63
CA ARG A 70 7.47 17.49 3.43
C ARG A 70 6.74 18.68 4.05
N LYS A 71 7.43 19.49 4.85
CA LYS A 71 6.90 20.79 5.32
C LYS A 71 6.52 21.68 4.13
N PRO A 72 5.37 22.38 4.15
CA PRO A 72 4.45 22.56 5.29
C PRO A 72 3.44 21.43 5.50
N ASP A 73 3.39 20.41 4.63
CA ASP A 73 2.42 19.32 4.75
C ASP A 73 2.65 18.53 6.04
N VAL A 74 1.62 18.53 6.89
CA VAL A 74 1.49 17.58 8.00
C VAL A 74 1.63 16.16 7.44
N TYR A 75 2.25 15.26 8.20
CA TYR A 75 2.38 13.85 7.82
C TYR A 75 1.03 13.30 7.38
N ARG A 76 0.88 13.00 6.08
CA ARG A 76 -0.42 12.63 5.47
C ARG A 76 -0.29 11.38 4.64
N VAL A 77 -1.21 10.44 4.88
CA VAL A 77 -1.38 9.22 4.10
C VAL A 77 -2.62 9.40 3.24
N GLU A 78 -2.44 9.44 1.92
CA GLU A 78 -3.51 9.67 0.96
C GLU A 78 -3.82 8.37 0.21
N TRP A 79 -5.08 7.92 0.25
CA TRP A 79 -5.53 6.82 -0.59
C TRP A 79 -5.51 7.23 -2.07
N ARG A 80 -4.93 6.38 -2.92
CA ARG A 80 -4.80 6.65 -4.36
C ARG A 80 -5.62 5.72 -5.22
N HIS A 81 -5.65 4.44 -4.87
CA HIS A 81 -6.26 3.43 -5.70
C HIS A 81 -6.53 2.17 -4.87
N SER A 82 -7.51 1.39 -5.32
CA SER A 82 -7.79 0.05 -4.83
C SER A 82 -8.01 -0.86 -6.02
N GLU A 83 -7.47 -2.07 -5.95
CA GLU A 83 -7.73 -3.14 -6.90
C GLU A 83 -8.32 -4.32 -6.13
N VAL A 84 -9.41 -4.88 -6.65
CA VAL A 84 -10.13 -6.00 -6.03
C VAL A 84 -9.86 -7.27 -6.82
N LEU A 85 -9.41 -8.32 -6.15
CA LEU A 85 -9.29 -9.65 -6.73
C LEU A 85 -10.38 -10.53 -6.11
N GLU A 86 -11.57 -10.54 -6.70
CA GLU A 86 -12.74 -11.18 -6.08
C GLU A 86 -12.47 -12.64 -5.66
N ASN A 87 -12.81 -12.95 -4.40
CA ASN A 87 -12.62 -14.27 -3.79
C ASN A 87 -11.16 -14.76 -3.77
N MET A 88 -10.21 -13.83 -3.69
CA MET A 88 -8.78 -14.13 -3.58
C MET A 88 -8.18 -13.47 -2.33
N PRO A 89 -8.18 -14.16 -1.18
CA PRO A 89 -7.49 -13.69 0.01
C PRO A 89 -6.01 -13.47 -0.29
N LEU A 90 -5.52 -12.24 -0.17
CA LEU A 90 -4.17 -11.90 -0.59
C LEU A 90 -3.16 -12.23 0.51
N MET A 91 -2.06 -12.87 0.13
CA MET A 91 -1.05 -13.37 1.07
C MET A 91 0.31 -12.69 0.90
N GLY A 92 0.56 -12.07 -0.25
CA GLY A 92 1.80 -11.36 -0.54
C GLY A 92 1.58 -10.26 -1.55
N ALA A 93 2.34 -9.17 -1.44
CA ALA A 93 2.35 -8.12 -2.44
C ALA A 93 3.70 -7.41 -2.44
N GLN A 94 4.20 -7.03 -3.62
CA GLN A 94 5.45 -6.30 -3.77
C GLN A 94 5.42 -5.38 -4.98
N PHE A 95 5.95 -4.15 -4.85
CA PHE A 95 6.28 -3.34 -6.01
C PHE A 95 7.46 -3.95 -6.76
N THR A 96 7.41 -3.97 -8.09
CA THR A 96 8.50 -4.51 -8.91
C THR A 96 9.59 -3.47 -9.20
N ASN A 97 9.38 -2.22 -8.77
CA ASN A 97 10.34 -1.12 -8.94
C ASN A 97 10.14 0.00 -7.91
N GLY A 98 11.20 0.79 -7.69
CA GLY A 98 11.19 1.91 -6.74
C GLY A 98 10.22 3.05 -7.08
N ARG A 99 9.81 3.16 -8.34
CA ARG A 99 8.81 4.14 -8.82
C ARG A 99 7.37 3.75 -8.50
N GLY A 100 7.11 2.48 -8.21
CA GLY A 100 5.77 1.95 -7.98
C GLY A 100 4.89 1.99 -9.24
N SER A 101 5.50 1.76 -10.41
CA SER A 101 4.79 1.72 -11.70
C SER A 101 4.25 0.33 -12.06
N ALA A 102 4.65 -0.70 -11.31
CA ALA A 102 4.17 -2.05 -11.44
C ALA A 102 4.31 -2.78 -10.10
N PHE A 103 3.46 -3.77 -9.88
CA PHE A 103 3.45 -4.57 -8.66
C PHE A 103 2.99 -6.00 -8.95
N VAL A 104 3.30 -6.91 -8.03
CA VAL A 104 2.94 -8.32 -8.07
C VAL A 104 2.20 -8.69 -6.80
N VAL A 105 1.23 -9.60 -6.90
CA VAL A 105 0.39 -10.05 -5.79
C VAL A 105 0.31 -11.57 -5.81
N ALA A 106 0.33 -12.18 -4.63
CA ALA A 106 0.08 -13.60 -4.41
C ALA A 106 -1.19 -13.78 -3.57
N ALA A 107 -1.98 -14.81 -3.89
CA ALA A 107 -3.23 -15.12 -3.20
C ALA A 107 -3.18 -16.54 -2.59
N TYR A 108 -3.98 -16.74 -1.53
CA TYR A 108 -4.10 -18.00 -0.82
C TYR A 108 -4.62 -19.11 -1.73
N ASP A 109 -3.93 -20.25 -1.76
CA ASP A 109 -4.29 -21.42 -2.57
C ASP A 109 -4.33 -21.16 -4.09
N TYR A 110 -3.61 -20.12 -4.55
CA TYR A 110 -3.41 -19.85 -5.97
C TYR A 110 -1.93 -20.01 -6.34
N ALA A 111 -1.63 -20.93 -7.25
CA ALA A 111 -0.26 -21.19 -7.72
C ALA A 111 0.30 -20.08 -8.63
N LYS A 112 -0.55 -19.16 -9.10
CA LYS A 112 -0.17 -18.08 -10.04
C LYS A 112 0.00 -16.76 -9.29
N LEU A 113 0.99 -16.00 -9.73
CA LEU A 113 1.16 -14.60 -9.33
C LEU A 113 0.37 -13.69 -10.26
N PHE A 114 -0.18 -12.61 -9.71
CA PHE A 114 -0.90 -11.58 -10.45
C PHE A 114 0.02 -10.39 -10.65
N PHE A 115 0.24 -9.99 -11.91
CA PHE A 115 1.12 -8.89 -12.28
C PHE A 115 0.31 -7.70 -12.75
N TYR A 116 0.62 -6.53 -12.20
CA TYR A 116 -0.08 -5.29 -12.49
C TYR A 116 0.88 -4.21 -12.96
N ARG A 117 0.41 -3.38 -13.88
CA ARG A 117 1.08 -2.15 -14.32
C ARG A 117 0.16 -0.97 -14.05
N ILE A 118 0.67 0.03 -13.34
CA ILE A 118 -0.06 1.26 -13.04
C ILE A 118 0.14 2.22 -14.22
N VAL A 119 -0.97 2.53 -14.89
CA VAL A 119 -1.00 3.45 -16.03
C VAL A 119 -1.76 4.70 -15.61
N LYS A 120 -1.26 5.89 -15.98
CA LYS A 120 -2.03 7.12 -15.79
C LYS A 120 -3.28 7.04 -16.67
N LYS A 121 -4.44 7.40 -16.11
CA LYS A 121 -5.66 7.55 -16.92
C LYS A 121 -5.34 8.52 -18.07
N PRO A 122 -5.60 8.15 -19.34
CA PRO A 122 -5.42 9.08 -20.44
C PRO A 122 -6.28 10.31 -20.17
N VAL A 123 -5.70 11.49 -20.32
CA VAL A 123 -6.47 12.74 -20.27
C VAL A 123 -7.43 12.65 -21.45
N SER A 124 -8.73 12.53 -21.18
CA SER A 124 -9.73 12.68 -22.22
C SER A 124 -9.59 14.11 -22.74
N SER A 125 -9.05 14.26 -23.94
CA SER A 125 -9.16 15.50 -24.69
C SER A 125 -10.62 15.63 -25.14
N THR A 126 -11.50 16.08 -24.24
CA THR A 126 -12.67 16.85 -24.69
C THR A 126 -12.12 18.17 -25.19
N ARG A 127 -11.72 18.16 -26.47
CA ARG A 127 -11.70 19.35 -27.30
C ARG A 127 -13.04 19.40 -28.01
N ASP A 128 -13.59 20.60 -27.99
CA ASP A 128 -14.76 21.13 -28.70
C ASP A 128 -16.13 20.90 -28.06
#